data_AF-A0A1C4XDX7-F1
#
_entry.id   AF-A0A1C4XDX7-F1
#
_cell.length_a   1.000
_cell.length_b   1.000
_cell.length_c   1.000
_cell.angle_alpha   90.00
_cell.angle_beta   90.00
_cell.angle_gamma   90.00
#
_symmetry.space_group_name_H-M   'P 1'
#
loop_
_entity.id
_entity.type
_entity.pdbx_description
1 polymer ?
#
loop_
_entity_poly.entity_id
_entity_poly.type
_entity_poly.pdbx_seq_one_letter_code
_entity_poly.pdbx_strand_id
1 'polypeptide(L)'
;MGIMATASTSVLLPVGGLWVIEVKTTDSDGYAVDSAPSVTVTLPGGTTSAPTVGQVTTGRYRVEYIASTTGRYVARVVSATHGAVDFAAYVAATTAGTGMPTTDDVAAYLRESAASWSTDDLQDALDAESAAQRSVCRVGAVYPDDLRQALLRRVQRNLSMRQLPLAVLTGDADTGASILPGRDPEVRRLEAPHRKLVMG
;
A
#
# COMPACT_ATOMS: atom_id res chain seq x y z
N MET A 1 -4.75 38.04 5.87
CA MET A 1 -5.57 36.94 6.40
C MET A 1 -5.66 35.90 5.30
N GLY A 2 -5.36 34.64 5.60
CA GLY A 2 -5.36 33.60 4.58
C GLY A 2 -5.22 32.19 5.15
N ILE A 3 -5.75 31.23 4.41
CA ILE A 3 -5.45 29.82 4.56
C ILE A 3 -4.43 29.42 3.50
N MET A 4 -3.41 28.66 3.89
CA MET A 4 -2.34 28.19 3.00
C MET A 4 -2.11 26.71 3.19
N ALA A 5 -1.87 25.98 2.10
CA ALA A 5 -1.44 24.60 2.16
C ALA A 5 -0.02 24.51 2.72
N THR A 6 0.18 23.62 3.68
CA THR A 6 1.51 23.25 4.19
C THR A 6 1.96 21.87 3.73
N ALA A 7 1.02 21.05 3.25
CA ALA A 7 1.30 19.81 2.52
C ALA A 7 1.20 20.03 0.99
N SER A 8 1.68 19.07 0.21
CA SER A 8 1.55 19.06 -1.25
C SER A 8 0.08 19.14 -1.67
N THR A 9 -0.25 20.11 -2.52
CA THR A 9 -1.61 20.31 -3.07
C THR A 9 -2.01 19.25 -4.09
N SER A 10 -1.07 18.43 -4.56
CA SER A 10 -1.31 17.30 -5.45
C SER A 10 -0.45 16.12 -5.04
N VAL A 11 -1.04 14.93 -4.92
CA VAL A 11 -0.33 13.70 -4.58
C VAL A 11 -0.79 12.51 -5.43
N LEU A 12 0.09 11.53 -5.61
CA LEU A 12 -0.24 10.22 -6.19
C LEU A 12 -0.24 9.20 -5.05
N LEU A 13 -1.32 8.41 -4.93
CA LEU A 13 -1.49 7.42 -3.86
C LEU A 13 -1.99 6.09 -4.44
N PRO A 14 -1.66 4.94 -3.83
CA PRO A 14 -2.35 3.68 -4.11
C PRO A 14 -3.75 3.68 -3.44
N VAL A 15 -4.64 2.80 -3.91
CA VAL A 15 -5.88 2.48 -3.17
C VAL A 15 -5.51 1.97 -1.78
N GLY A 16 -6.23 2.42 -0.76
CA GLY A 16 -5.93 2.20 0.65
C GLY A 16 -4.84 3.12 1.21
N GLY A 17 -4.22 3.96 0.38
CA GLY A 17 -3.20 4.91 0.80
C GLY A 17 -3.76 6.01 1.71
N LEU A 18 -2.97 6.38 2.72
CA LEU A 18 -3.27 7.50 3.61
C LEU A 18 -2.93 8.82 2.90
N TRP A 19 -3.95 9.65 2.67
CA TRP A 19 -3.79 11.01 2.21
C TRP A 19 -3.75 11.98 3.40
N VAL A 20 -2.63 12.70 3.53
CA VAL A 20 -2.46 13.74 4.54
C VAL A 20 -2.68 15.11 3.90
N ILE A 21 -3.63 15.87 4.45
CA ILE A 21 -3.94 17.25 4.05
C ILE A 21 -3.56 18.14 5.23
N GLU A 22 -2.69 19.12 5.00
CA GLU A 22 -2.28 20.07 6.04
C GLU A 22 -2.39 21.51 5.55
N VAL A 23 -2.92 22.36 6.42
CA VAL A 23 -3.11 23.78 6.18
C VAL A 23 -2.70 24.61 7.39
N LYS A 24 -2.30 25.85 7.12
CA LYS A 24 -2.09 26.89 8.13
C LYS A 24 -3.04 28.06 7.88
N THR A 25 -3.65 28.57 8.94
CA THR A 25 -4.45 29.79 8.92
C THR A 25 -3.67 30.95 9.54
N THR A 26 -3.63 32.09 8.86
CA THR A 26 -2.91 33.29 9.33
C THR A 26 -3.76 34.55 9.25
N ASP A 27 -3.48 35.51 10.12
CA ASP A 27 -4.10 36.83 10.14
C ASP A 27 -3.59 37.77 9.01
N SER A 28 -3.88 39.08 9.09
CA SER A 28 -3.40 40.12 8.15
C SER A 28 -1.89 40.31 8.18
N ASP A 29 -1.27 40.03 9.31
CA ASP A 29 0.14 40.29 9.57
C ASP A 29 0.99 39.01 9.40
N GLY A 30 0.34 37.88 9.09
CA GLY A 30 0.98 36.59 8.80
C GLY A 30 1.17 35.70 10.03
N TYR A 31 0.68 36.11 11.20
CA TYR A 31 0.73 35.30 12.41
C TYR A 31 -0.31 34.19 12.37
N ALA A 32 0.04 33.03 12.95
CA ALA A 32 -0.87 31.90 13.01
C ALA A 32 -2.04 32.22 13.95
N VAL A 33 -3.26 31.94 13.51
CA VAL A 33 -4.48 32.20 14.29
C VAL A 33 -5.36 30.97 14.31
N ASP A 34 -5.97 30.70 15.46
CA ASP A 34 -6.92 29.59 15.61
C ASP A 34 -8.25 29.93 14.93
N SER A 35 -8.46 29.27 13.80
CA SER A 35 -9.69 29.31 13.02
C SER A 35 -9.80 27.97 12.30
N ALA A 36 -10.50 27.03 12.94
CA ALA A 36 -10.62 25.66 12.47
C ALA A 36 -11.35 25.64 11.11
N PRO A 37 -10.72 25.10 10.05
CA PRO A 37 -11.37 24.97 8.75
C PRO A 37 -12.30 23.76 8.73
N SER A 38 -13.22 23.76 7.78
CA SER A 38 -13.99 22.59 7.36
C SER A 38 -13.34 21.95 6.13
N VAL A 39 -13.39 20.63 6.02
CA VAL A 39 -12.86 19.89 4.87
C VAL A 39 -13.95 19.06 4.24
N THR A 40 -14.14 19.22 2.93
CA THR A 40 -15.01 18.37 2.11
C THR A 40 -14.17 17.66 1.06
N VAL A 41 -14.17 16.33 1.09
CA VAL A 41 -13.50 15.48 0.09
C VAL A 41 -14.55 14.99 -0.89
N THR A 42 -14.43 15.39 -2.15
CA THR A 42 -15.21 14.85 -3.26
C THR A 42 -14.51 13.62 -3.81
N LEU A 43 -15.20 12.49 -3.78
CA LEU A 43 -14.74 11.20 -4.27
C LEU A 43 -14.83 11.13 -5.81
N PRO A 44 -14.13 10.18 -6.45
CA PRO A 44 -14.19 9.99 -7.91
C PRO A 44 -15.61 9.78 -8.46
N GLY A 45 -16.51 9.20 -7.67
CA GLY A 45 -17.92 8.98 -8.03
C GLY A 45 -18.83 10.20 -7.81
N GLY A 46 -18.29 11.35 -7.38
CA GLY A 46 -19.04 12.58 -7.14
C GLY A 46 -19.71 12.68 -5.77
N THR A 47 -19.68 11.61 -4.95
CA THR A 47 -20.10 11.66 -3.54
C THR A 47 -19.09 12.44 -2.70
N THR A 48 -19.53 12.94 -1.55
CA THR A 48 -18.69 13.75 -0.66
C THR A 48 -18.53 13.11 0.71
N SER A 49 -17.35 13.29 1.32
CA SER A 49 -17.04 12.91 2.69
C SER A 49 -16.53 14.13 3.46
N ALA A 50 -16.90 14.25 4.73
CA ALA A 50 -16.45 15.33 5.62
C ALA A 50 -15.56 14.75 6.73
N PRO A 51 -14.25 14.55 6.48
CA PRO A 51 -13.35 14.00 7.49
C PRO A 51 -13.13 14.98 8.66
N THR A 52 -12.84 14.42 9.84
CA THR A 52 -12.54 15.20 11.03
C THR A 52 -11.24 15.97 10.87
N VAL A 53 -11.25 17.24 11.29
CA VAL A 53 -10.07 18.12 11.27
C VAL A 53 -9.40 18.11 12.63
N GLY A 54 -8.13 17.69 12.67
CA GLY A 54 -7.29 17.75 13.86
C GLY A 54 -6.49 19.05 13.92
N GLN A 55 -6.37 19.65 15.10
CA GLN A 55 -5.46 20.77 15.34
C GLN A 55 -4.09 20.22 15.76
N VAL A 56 -3.04 20.61 15.06
CA VAL A 56 -1.64 20.18 15.36
C VAL A 56 -1.00 21.16 16.33
N THR A 57 -1.16 22.45 16.05
CA THR A 57 -0.71 23.57 16.89
C THR A 57 -1.53 24.80 16.52
N THR A 58 -1.27 25.95 17.15
CA THR A 58 -1.99 27.20 16.88
C THR A 58 -1.97 27.53 15.38
N GLY A 59 -3.17 27.68 14.81
CA GLY A 59 -3.39 27.97 13.40
C GLY A 59 -2.88 26.90 12.42
N ARG A 60 -2.57 25.67 12.84
CA ARG A 60 -2.20 24.55 11.95
C ARG A 60 -3.11 23.36 12.14
N TYR A 61 -3.62 22.86 11.03
CA TYR A 61 -4.62 21.79 11.00
C TYR A 61 -4.19 20.68 10.06
N ARG A 62 -4.50 19.45 10.45
CA ARG A 62 -4.22 18.22 9.70
C ARG A 62 -5.48 17.39 9.57
N VAL A 63 -5.66 16.83 8.39
CA VAL A 63 -6.67 15.82 8.08
C VAL A 63 -5.96 14.59 7.51
N GLU A 64 -6.39 13.44 7.98
CA GLU A 64 -5.97 12.14 7.48
C GLU A 64 -7.16 11.46 6.82
N TYR A 65 -7.00 11.07 5.56
CA TYR A 65 -8.07 10.48 4.76
C TYR A 65 -7.57 9.24 4.03
N ILE A 66 -8.20 8.09 4.25
CA ILE A 66 -7.86 6.85 3.54
C ILE A 66 -8.65 6.80 2.23
N ALA A 67 -7.97 6.75 1.09
CA ALA A 67 -8.63 6.70 -0.19
C ALA A 67 -8.99 5.26 -0.59
N SER A 68 -10.27 4.94 -0.69
CA SER A 68 -10.76 3.56 -0.82
C SER A 68 -11.04 3.09 -2.25
N THR A 69 -11.20 4.02 -3.19
CA THR A 69 -11.46 3.71 -4.61
C THR A 69 -10.44 4.39 -5.53
N THR A 70 -10.29 3.87 -6.74
CA THR A 70 -9.45 4.46 -7.78
C THR A 70 -10.07 5.75 -8.33
N GLY A 71 -9.21 6.65 -8.82
CA GLY A 71 -9.60 7.88 -9.49
C GLY A 71 -9.14 9.14 -8.77
N ARG A 72 -9.67 10.29 -9.19
CA ARG A 72 -9.30 11.60 -8.67
C ARG A 72 -10.20 11.99 -7.49
N TYR A 73 -9.56 12.29 -6.36
CA TYR A 73 -10.18 12.92 -5.21
C TYR A 73 -9.85 14.40 -5.21
N VAL A 74 -10.78 15.22 -4.75
CA VAL A 74 -10.57 16.66 -4.57
C VAL A 74 -11.00 17.02 -3.15
N ALA A 75 -10.07 17.54 -2.35
CA ALA A 75 -10.38 18.05 -1.02
C ALA A 75 -10.43 19.57 -1.05
N ARG A 76 -11.57 20.13 -0.68
CA ARG A 76 -11.77 21.56 -0.50
C ARG A 76 -11.73 21.88 0.98
N VAL A 77 -10.74 22.65 1.39
CA VAL A 77 -10.56 23.12 2.76
C VAL A 77 -11.02 24.57 2.82
N VAL A 78 -12.00 24.87 3.67
CA VAL A 78 -12.61 26.21 3.78
C VAL A 78 -12.55 26.69 5.22
N SER A 79 -11.92 27.84 5.43
CA SER A 79 -12.09 28.63 6.65
C SER A 79 -13.13 29.72 6.37
N ALA A 80 -14.13 29.85 7.24
CA ALA A 80 -15.24 30.78 7.07
C ALA A 80 -14.79 32.23 6.84
N THR A 81 -13.64 32.61 7.39
CA THR A 81 -13.12 33.99 7.36
C THR A 81 -11.75 34.13 6.69
N HIS A 82 -11.06 33.02 6.38
CA HIS A 82 -9.69 33.04 5.84
C HIS A 82 -9.56 32.45 4.43
N GLY A 83 -10.67 32.12 3.79
CA GLY A 83 -10.71 31.66 2.40
C GLY A 83 -10.70 30.14 2.26
N ALA A 84 -10.26 29.67 1.10
CA ALA A 84 -10.26 28.25 0.77
C ALA A 84 -8.99 27.82 0.03
N VAL A 85 -8.63 26.55 0.18
CA VAL A 85 -7.57 25.91 -0.58
C VAL A 85 -8.03 24.53 -1.02
N ASP A 86 -7.69 24.16 -2.25
CA ASP A 86 -8.05 22.88 -2.84
C ASP A 86 -6.82 21.98 -2.95
N PHE A 87 -7.00 20.69 -2.69
CA PHE A 87 -6.02 19.64 -2.87
C PHE A 87 -6.56 18.57 -3.81
N ALA A 88 -5.67 17.86 -4.49
CA ALA A 88 -6.00 16.70 -5.32
C ALA A 88 -5.19 15.47 -4.92
N ALA A 89 -5.85 14.32 -4.84
CA ALA A 89 -5.17 13.04 -4.79
C ALA A 89 -5.57 12.21 -6.01
N TYR A 90 -4.56 11.72 -6.73
CA TYR A 90 -4.75 10.79 -7.84
C TYR A 90 -4.50 9.40 -7.31
N VAL A 91 -5.58 8.65 -7.14
CA VAL A 91 -5.52 7.32 -6.55
C VAL A 91 -5.47 6.31 -7.69
N ALA A 92 -4.28 5.76 -7.89
CA ALA A 92 -4.12 4.65 -8.80
C ALA A 92 -4.61 3.39 -8.11
N ALA A 93 -5.18 2.45 -8.88
CA ALA A 93 -5.23 1.06 -8.41
C ALA A 93 -3.83 0.70 -7.92
N THR A 94 -3.72 0.01 -6.80
CA THR A 94 -2.45 -0.63 -6.46
C THR A 94 -2.09 -1.45 -7.68
N THR A 95 -1.05 -1.03 -8.41
CA THR A 95 -0.69 -1.64 -9.69
C THR A 95 -0.14 -3.04 -9.41
N ALA A 96 -1.08 -3.97 -9.25
CA ALA A 96 -1.00 -5.24 -9.91
C ALA A 96 -0.78 -4.93 -11.39
N GLY A 97 0.47 -5.02 -11.89
CA GLY A 97 0.69 -5.00 -13.34
C GLY A 97 -0.26 -6.02 -13.97
N THR A 98 -0.81 -5.75 -15.16
CA THR A 98 -1.76 -6.66 -15.81
C THR A 98 -1.21 -8.10 -15.75
N GLY A 99 -1.90 -9.01 -15.08
CA GLY A 99 -1.43 -10.39 -14.83
C GLY A 99 -0.77 -10.66 -13.47
N MET A 100 -0.70 -9.70 -12.55
CA MET A 100 -0.23 -9.94 -11.18
C MET A 100 -1.27 -10.79 -10.41
N PRO A 101 -0.83 -11.79 -9.62
CA PRO A 101 -1.74 -12.62 -8.83
C PRO A 101 -2.60 -11.80 -7.87
N THR A 102 -3.85 -12.23 -7.73
CA THR A 102 -4.81 -11.84 -6.70
C THR A 102 -4.83 -12.87 -5.56
N THR A 103 -5.58 -12.61 -4.49
CA THR A 103 -5.85 -13.60 -3.44
C THR A 103 -6.59 -14.84 -3.96
N ASP A 104 -7.44 -14.68 -4.98
CA ASP A 104 -8.10 -15.81 -5.65
C ASP A 104 -7.10 -16.69 -6.41
N ASP A 105 -6.11 -16.09 -7.08
CA ASP A 105 -5.03 -16.84 -7.75
C ASP A 105 -4.16 -17.60 -6.73
N VAL A 106 -3.89 -16.97 -5.57
CA VAL A 106 -3.18 -17.62 -4.46
C VAL A 106 -4.00 -18.79 -3.92
N ALA A 107 -5.29 -18.60 -3.65
CA ALA A 107 -6.17 -19.66 -3.18
C ALA A 107 -6.24 -20.82 -4.18
N ALA A 108 -6.38 -20.53 -5.48
CA ALA A 108 -6.34 -21.52 -6.55
C ALA A 108 -4.99 -22.27 -6.61
N TYR A 109 -3.88 -21.58 -6.36
CA TYR A 109 -2.55 -22.19 -6.32
C TYR A 109 -2.37 -23.11 -5.10
N LEU A 110 -2.88 -22.71 -3.93
CA LEU A 110 -2.83 -23.48 -2.69
C LEU A 110 -3.81 -24.66 -2.66
N ARG A 111 -4.86 -24.63 -3.50
CA ARG A 111 -5.93 -25.62 -3.56
C ARG A 111 -6.58 -25.82 -2.20
N GLU A 112 -6.69 -27.06 -1.72
CA GLU A 112 -7.31 -27.40 -0.43
C GLU A 112 -6.65 -26.69 0.76
N SER A 113 -5.34 -26.43 0.70
CA SER A 113 -4.61 -25.72 1.76
C SER A 113 -5.03 -24.26 1.92
N ALA A 114 -5.73 -23.68 0.95
CA ALA A 114 -6.25 -22.31 1.05
C ALA A 114 -7.29 -22.17 2.17
N ALA A 115 -8.05 -23.23 2.47
CA ALA A 115 -9.10 -23.22 3.49
C ALA A 115 -8.56 -22.98 4.92
N SER A 116 -7.25 -23.16 5.13
CA SER A 116 -6.59 -22.92 6.42
C SER A 116 -6.22 -21.45 6.65
N TRP A 117 -6.52 -20.55 5.71
CA TRP A 117 -6.12 -19.15 5.75
C TRP A 117 -7.31 -18.23 5.49
N SER A 118 -7.41 -17.14 6.25
CA SER A 118 -8.39 -16.10 5.93
C SER A 118 -7.95 -15.32 4.68
N THR A 119 -8.89 -14.67 4.00
CA THR A 119 -8.56 -13.78 2.87
C THR A 119 -7.58 -12.67 3.27
N ASP A 120 -7.68 -12.17 4.51
CA ASP A 120 -6.76 -11.17 5.05
C ASP A 120 -5.34 -11.74 5.22
N ASP A 121 -5.19 -12.98 5.69
CA ASP A 121 -3.89 -13.65 5.78
C ASP A 121 -3.25 -13.88 4.40
N LEU A 122 -4.07 -14.26 3.41
CA LEU A 122 -3.62 -14.43 2.04
C LEU A 122 -3.16 -13.09 1.44
N GLN A 123 -3.90 -12.01 1.71
CA GLN A 123 -3.58 -10.67 1.26
C GLN A 123 -2.28 -10.17 1.89
N ASP A 124 -2.11 -10.33 3.21
CA ASP A 124 -0.89 -9.94 3.94
C ASP A 124 0.35 -10.67 3.39
N ALA A 125 0.26 -11.98 3.17
CA ALA A 125 1.37 -12.74 2.60
C ALA A 125 1.68 -12.32 1.15
N LEU A 126 0.65 -12.06 0.34
CA LEU A 126 0.79 -11.61 -1.05
C LEU A 126 1.44 -10.22 -1.14
N ASP A 127 1.05 -9.29 -0.27
CA ASP A 127 1.63 -7.95 -0.21
C ASP A 127 3.10 -7.99 0.22
N ALA A 128 3.41 -8.76 1.27
CA ALA A 128 4.78 -8.92 1.74
C ALA A 128 5.71 -9.51 0.66
N GLU A 129 5.31 -10.60 0.02
CA GLU A 129 6.14 -11.25 -1.01
C GLU A 129 6.20 -10.45 -2.31
N SER A 130 5.13 -9.73 -2.66
CA SER A 130 5.14 -8.86 -3.83
C SER A 130 6.06 -7.65 -3.64
N ALA A 131 6.10 -7.07 -2.45
CA ALA A 131 7.06 -6.02 -2.08
C ALA A 131 8.50 -6.56 -2.12
N ALA A 132 8.74 -7.74 -1.56
CA ALA A 132 10.05 -8.40 -1.59
C ALA A 132 10.51 -8.67 -3.03
N GLN A 133 9.64 -9.17 -3.90
CA GLN A 133 9.98 -9.42 -5.30
C GLN A 133 10.23 -8.12 -6.07
N ARG A 134 9.43 -7.06 -5.87
CA ARG A 134 9.65 -5.74 -6.48
C ARG A 134 10.96 -5.09 -6.03
N SER A 135 11.46 -5.41 -4.85
CA SER A 135 12.76 -4.89 -4.39
C SER A 135 13.91 -5.38 -5.28
N VAL A 136 13.87 -6.66 -5.69
CA VAL A 136 14.95 -7.33 -6.42
C VAL A 136 14.71 -7.49 -7.93
N CYS A 137 13.45 -7.51 -8.38
CA CYS A 137 13.07 -7.71 -9.79
C CYS A 137 12.55 -6.42 -10.42
N ARG A 138 12.78 -6.27 -11.73
CA ARG A 138 12.15 -5.26 -12.57
C ARG A 138 10.76 -5.76 -12.95
N VAL A 139 9.73 -5.16 -12.35
CA VAL A 139 8.32 -5.43 -12.69
C VAL A 139 7.87 -4.37 -13.69
N GLY A 140 7.43 -4.81 -14.87
CA GLY A 140 6.88 -3.94 -15.91
C GLY A 140 5.39 -3.64 -15.71
N ALA A 141 4.78 -2.97 -16.69
CA ALA A 141 3.34 -2.70 -16.69
C ALA A 141 2.49 -3.97 -16.80
N VAL A 142 3.00 -4.99 -17.48
CA VAL A 142 2.45 -6.35 -17.55
C VAL A 142 3.30 -7.24 -16.66
N TYR A 143 2.67 -8.04 -15.82
CA TYR A 143 3.34 -9.00 -14.96
C TYR A 143 3.75 -10.22 -15.76
N PRO A 144 5.06 -10.50 -15.93
CA PRO A 144 5.50 -11.69 -16.66
C PRO A 144 5.05 -12.96 -15.95
N ASP A 145 4.70 -13.99 -16.71
CA ASP A 145 4.27 -15.28 -16.16
C ASP A 145 5.32 -15.91 -15.23
N ASP A 146 6.61 -15.72 -15.53
CA ASP A 146 7.71 -16.19 -14.67
C ASP A 146 7.66 -15.54 -13.29
N LEU A 147 7.48 -14.21 -13.22
CA LEU A 147 7.34 -13.50 -11.95
C LEU A 147 6.05 -13.89 -11.24
N ARG A 148 4.96 -14.12 -11.98
CA ARG A 148 3.67 -14.57 -11.45
C ARG A 148 3.81 -15.90 -10.72
N GLN A 149 4.44 -16.88 -11.36
CA GLN A 149 4.70 -18.21 -10.77
C GLN A 149 5.68 -18.13 -9.59
N ALA A 150 6.71 -17.28 -9.67
CA ALA A 150 7.63 -17.06 -8.57
C ALA A 150 6.94 -16.45 -7.34
N LEU A 151 6.02 -15.50 -7.54
CA LEU A 151 5.27 -14.87 -6.46
C LEU A 151 4.35 -15.86 -5.76
N LEU A 152 3.59 -16.67 -6.50
CA LEU A 152 2.72 -17.70 -5.93
C LEU A 152 3.50 -18.71 -5.06
N ARG A 153 4.68 -19.15 -5.53
CA ARG A 153 5.59 -20.03 -4.76
C ARG A 153 6.10 -19.39 -3.48
N ARG A 154 6.47 -18.11 -3.55
CA ARG A 154 6.91 -17.34 -2.38
C ARG A 154 5.81 -17.24 -1.33
N VAL A 155 4.59 -16.92 -1.75
CA VAL A 155 3.43 -16.81 -0.86
C VAL A 155 3.13 -18.14 -0.20
N GLN A 156 3.08 -19.24 -0.98
CA GLN A 156 2.92 -20.58 -0.41
C GLN A 156 3.98 -20.87 0.65
N ARG A 157 5.25 -20.62 0.36
CA ARG A 157 6.35 -20.87 1.31
C ARG A 157 6.21 -20.02 2.57
N ASN A 158 5.87 -18.74 2.44
CA ASN A 158 5.67 -17.84 3.57
C ASN A 158 4.60 -18.40 4.51
N LEU A 159 3.43 -18.74 3.95
CA LEU A 159 2.32 -19.32 4.71
C LEU A 159 2.68 -20.66 5.36
N SER A 160 3.35 -21.56 4.64
CA SER A 160 3.83 -22.83 5.20
C SER A 160 4.81 -22.62 6.37
N MET A 161 5.69 -21.62 6.28
CA MET A 161 6.63 -21.30 7.36
C MET A 161 5.93 -20.67 8.57
N ARG A 162 4.82 -19.94 8.40
CA ARG A 162 4.03 -19.40 9.51
C ARG A 162 3.40 -20.49 10.38
N GLN A 163 3.15 -21.68 9.83
CA GLN A 163 2.60 -22.82 10.57
C GLN A 163 3.63 -23.56 11.41
N LEU A 164 4.93 -23.34 11.16
CA LEU A 164 6.00 -23.99 11.92
C LEU A 164 6.32 -23.16 13.17
N PRO A 165 6.33 -23.77 14.37
CA PRO A 165 6.85 -23.11 15.56
C PRO A 165 8.28 -22.64 15.30
N LEU A 166 8.57 -21.38 15.68
CA LEU A 166 9.93 -20.86 15.67
C LEU A 166 10.82 -21.82 16.49
N ALA A 167 11.87 -22.36 15.85
CA ALA A 167 12.81 -23.38 16.36
C ALA A 167 12.48 -24.87 16.16
N VAL A 168 11.40 -25.24 15.44
CA VAL A 168 11.17 -26.63 15.03
C VAL A 168 11.48 -26.80 13.53
N LEU A 169 12.64 -27.39 13.24
CA LEU A 169 12.92 -28.04 11.96
C LEU A 169 12.39 -29.48 12.07
N THR A 170 11.14 -29.70 11.65
CA THR A 170 10.55 -31.04 11.62
C THR A 170 11.22 -31.86 10.52
N GLY A 171 12.27 -32.59 10.89
CA GLY A 171 12.77 -33.73 10.12
C GLY A 171 12.14 -34.99 10.66
N ASP A 172 11.04 -35.44 10.05
CA ASP A 172 10.44 -36.74 10.37
C ASP A 172 11.04 -37.83 9.45
N ALA A 173 11.61 -38.86 10.09
CA ALA A 173 12.11 -40.13 9.56
C ALA A 173 13.60 -40.23 9.15
N ASP A 174 14.41 -40.83 10.04
CA ASP A 174 15.51 -41.82 9.87
C ASP A 174 16.49 -41.74 8.68
N THR A 175 16.57 -40.59 8.02
CA THR A 175 17.58 -40.28 7.01
C THR A 175 17.98 -38.83 7.22
N GLY A 176 19.30 -38.58 7.26
CA GLY A 176 19.92 -37.40 7.87
C GLY A 176 19.30 -36.05 7.50
N ALA A 177 19.52 -35.08 8.40
CA ALA A 177 19.01 -33.70 8.32
C ALA A 177 18.96 -33.16 6.88
N SER A 178 17.76 -33.14 6.30
CA SER A 178 17.55 -32.48 5.01
C SER A 178 17.52 -30.98 5.29
N ILE A 179 18.60 -30.29 4.95
CA ILE A 179 18.65 -28.83 5.01
C ILE A 179 17.71 -28.33 3.92
N LEU A 180 16.55 -27.79 4.31
CA LEU A 180 15.73 -27.02 3.40
C LEU A 180 16.58 -25.82 2.93
N PRO A 181 16.92 -25.71 1.64
CA PRO A 181 17.72 -24.59 1.18
C PRO A 181 17.00 -23.29 1.53
N GLY A 182 17.72 -22.32 2.11
CA GLY A 182 17.14 -21.05 2.54
C GLY A 182 16.44 -20.27 1.42
N ARG A 183 16.69 -20.61 0.15
CA ARG A 183 16.04 -20.03 -1.04
C ARG A 183 15.57 -21.14 -1.99
N ASP A 184 14.29 -21.09 -2.34
CA ASP A 184 13.69 -21.96 -3.37
C ASP A 184 14.45 -21.78 -4.71
N PRO A 185 15.10 -22.85 -5.23
CA PRO A 185 15.84 -22.79 -6.49
C PRO A 185 14.97 -22.37 -7.69
N GLU A 186 13.69 -22.71 -7.67
CA GLU A 186 12.77 -22.43 -8.76
C GLU A 186 12.35 -20.97 -8.77
N VAL A 187 12.10 -20.38 -7.60
CA VAL A 187 11.91 -18.92 -7.47
C VAL A 187 13.13 -18.19 -8.02
N ARG A 188 14.35 -18.67 -7.74
CA ARG A 188 15.57 -18.07 -8.29
C ARG A 188 15.65 -18.21 -9.81
N ARG A 189 15.27 -19.37 -10.38
CA ARG A 189 15.26 -19.60 -11.82
C ARG A 189 14.27 -18.66 -12.53
N LEU A 190 13.07 -18.54 -11.99
CA LEU A 190 11.99 -17.71 -12.53
C LEU A 190 12.28 -16.21 -12.40
N GLU A 191 12.91 -15.77 -11.31
CA GLU A 191 13.29 -14.36 -11.14
C GLU A 191 14.53 -13.93 -11.92
N ALA A 192 15.40 -14.89 -12.28
CA ALA A 192 16.70 -14.59 -12.88
C ALA A 192 16.63 -13.63 -14.09
N PRO A 193 15.71 -13.80 -15.06
CA PRO A 193 15.60 -12.89 -16.22
C PRO A 193 15.21 -11.46 -15.86
N HIS A 194 14.60 -11.26 -14.69
CA HIS A 194 14.02 -10.00 -14.27
C HIS A 194 14.82 -9.30 -13.17
N ARG A 195 15.89 -9.91 -12.65
CA ARG A 195 16.65 -9.33 -11.54
C ARG A 195 17.29 -8.00 -11.94
N LYS A 196 17.19 -7.02 -11.04
CA LYS A 196 17.92 -5.76 -11.15
C LYS A 196 19.41 -6.07 -11.01
N LEU A 197 20.20 -5.57 -11.96
CA LEU A 197 21.65 -5.58 -11.83
C LEU A 197 22.05 -4.64 -10.68
N VAL A 198 22.74 -5.18 -9.69
CA VAL A 198 23.41 -4.39 -8.66
C VAL A 198 24.81 -4.10 -9.19
N MET A 199 25.04 -2.86 -9.63
CA MET A 199 26.40 -2.38 -9.86
C MET A 199 26.96 -2.00 -8.50
N GLY A 200 27.90 -2.80 -8.00
CA GLY A 200 28.69 -2.52 -6.81
C GLY A 200 30.08 -2.08 -7.20
#